data_AF-A0A9E1IHE3-F1
#
_entry.id   AF-A0A9E1IHE3-F1
#
_cell.length_a   1.000
_cell.length_b   1.000
_cell.length_c   1.000
_cell.angle_alpha   90.00
_cell.angle_beta   90.00
_cell.angle_gamma   90.00
#
_symmetry.space_group_name_H-M   'P 1'
#
loop_
_entity.id
_entity.type
_entity.pdbx_description
1 polymer ?
#
loop_
_entity_poly.entity_id
_entity_poly.type
_entity_poly.pdbx_seq_one_letter_code
_entity_poly.pdbx_strand_id
1 'polypeptide(L)'
;MTLLVLLSLQCLAMRPTQGGLWSFDSTDDVVHHDEATGLVRVHYSIDGPNRVRQGDGNANDLPDFVEDVGDTSVEVLDFYSQSLGLRLPISEAEMGLGNLGGSEAFDFYLIDFAGNADGLFGIDACTTIPRHCSGYMVMENDFSGYGYPTTDMAISVLTSHELFHAVQAAYDSEQESWFSEGTAVWGEKQFDPDSLDFLWFAAAYLEDTGRTLNRPPTGPIPTFSYSTALWWDFLRLRHDAEFMVDLLEATETLDGKAVDTLAEMEILL
;
A
#
# COMPACT_ATOMS: atom_id res chain seq x y z
N MET A 1 -15.09 -38.15 -25.23
CA MET A 1 -15.11 -36.68 -25.28
C MET A 1 -14.27 -36.21 -24.12
N THR A 2 -12.98 -35.97 -24.37
CA THR A 2 -12.00 -35.62 -23.33
C THR A 2 -12.16 -34.13 -23.07
N LEU A 3 -12.62 -33.78 -21.86
CA LEU A 3 -12.77 -32.40 -21.43
C LEU A 3 -11.37 -31.82 -21.23
N LEU A 4 -10.91 -31.00 -22.17
CA LEU A 4 -9.72 -30.18 -22.01
C LEU A 4 -10.06 -29.12 -20.94
N VAL A 5 -9.58 -29.32 -19.72
CA VAL A 5 -9.54 -28.25 -18.71
C VAL A 5 -8.49 -27.26 -19.22
N LEU A 6 -8.93 -26.16 -19.82
CA LEU A 6 -8.08 -24.99 -19.97
C LEU A 6 -7.82 -24.47 -18.56
N LEU A 7 -6.64 -24.77 -18.00
CA LEU A 7 -6.10 -23.95 -16.93
C LEU A 7 -5.94 -22.55 -17.52
N SER A 8 -6.78 -21.62 -17.08
CA SER A 8 -6.47 -20.19 -17.18
C SER A 8 -5.17 -19.99 -16.41
N LEU A 9 -4.05 -19.83 -17.11
CA LEU A 9 -2.87 -19.26 -16.47
C LEU A 9 -3.27 -17.83 -16.07
N GLN A 10 -3.52 -17.62 -14.78
CA GLN A 10 -3.44 -16.28 -14.22
C GLN A 10 -2.00 -15.82 -14.45
N CYS A 11 -1.85 -14.74 -15.20
CA CYS A 11 -0.56 -14.11 -15.37
C CYS A 11 -0.22 -13.45 -14.04
N LEU A 12 0.61 -14.09 -13.24
CA LEU A 12 1.14 -13.50 -12.01
C LEU A 12 1.98 -12.29 -12.37
N ALA A 13 1.89 -11.22 -11.58
CA ALA A 13 2.86 -10.15 -11.70
C ALA A 13 4.26 -10.65 -11.36
N MET A 14 5.25 -10.05 -12.02
CA MET A 14 6.65 -10.33 -11.76
C MET A 14 7.04 -9.59 -10.48
N ARG A 15 7.38 -10.34 -9.43
CA ARG A 15 7.88 -9.76 -8.18
C ARG A 15 9.31 -9.22 -8.34
N PRO A 16 9.80 -8.33 -7.46
CA PRO A 16 11.14 -7.76 -7.54
C PRO A 16 12.29 -8.78 -7.58
N THR A 17 12.07 -10.01 -7.09
CA THR A 17 13.03 -11.13 -7.18
C THR A 17 13.02 -11.85 -8.54
N GLN A 18 12.06 -11.55 -9.41
CA GLN A 18 11.85 -12.18 -10.71
C GLN A 18 12.17 -11.23 -11.88
N GLY A 19 12.50 -9.97 -11.59
CA GLY A 19 12.73 -8.90 -12.56
C GLY A 19 11.59 -7.86 -12.58
N GLY A 20 11.67 -6.89 -13.47
CA GLY A 20 10.65 -5.84 -13.60
C GLY A 20 11.28 -4.45 -13.74
N LEU A 21 10.45 -3.41 -13.61
CA LEU A 21 10.94 -2.03 -13.55
C LEU A 21 11.64 -1.75 -12.21
N TRP A 22 11.06 -2.26 -11.12
CA TRP A 22 11.55 -2.11 -9.76
C TRP A 22 11.91 -3.49 -9.22
N SER A 23 13.14 -3.92 -9.50
CA SER A 23 13.63 -5.27 -9.19
C SER A 23 15.07 -5.25 -8.72
N PHE A 24 15.45 -6.27 -7.95
CA PHE A 24 16.84 -6.48 -7.61
C PHE A 24 17.68 -6.68 -8.88
N ASP A 25 18.90 -6.13 -8.88
CA ASP A 25 19.88 -6.40 -9.92
C ASP A 25 20.44 -7.82 -9.73
N SER A 26 20.89 -8.43 -10.82
CA SER A 26 21.56 -9.73 -10.79
C SER A 26 22.83 -9.78 -9.91
N THR A 27 23.37 -8.61 -9.55
CA THR A 27 24.54 -8.44 -8.69
C THR A 27 24.19 -8.17 -7.22
N ASP A 28 22.90 -8.05 -6.88
CA ASP A 28 22.49 -7.90 -5.49
C ASP A 28 22.64 -9.21 -4.70
N ASP A 29 23.13 -9.09 -3.47
CA ASP A 29 23.12 -10.16 -2.47
C ASP A 29 21.83 -10.05 -1.64
N VAL A 30 20.78 -10.69 -2.13
CA VAL A 30 19.42 -10.60 -1.56
C VAL A 30 19.22 -11.60 -0.44
N VAL A 31 18.80 -11.09 0.71
CA VAL A 31 18.41 -11.84 1.92
C VAL A 31 17.01 -11.41 2.37
N HIS A 32 16.51 -12.01 3.44
CA HIS A 32 15.22 -11.63 4.02
C HIS A 32 15.27 -11.61 5.56
N HIS A 33 14.34 -10.88 6.15
CA HIS A 33 14.02 -10.87 7.56
C HIS A 33 12.53 -11.18 7.74
N ASP A 34 12.21 -12.17 8.57
CA ASP A 34 10.87 -12.42 9.05
C ASP A 34 10.67 -11.61 10.34
N GLU A 35 9.72 -10.68 10.33
CA GLU A 35 9.35 -9.94 11.54
C GLU A 35 8.84 -10.93 12.61
N ALA A 36 9.01 -10.60 13.90
CA ALA A 36 8.81 -11.49 15.03
C ALA A 36 7.42 -12.14 15.14
N THR A 37 6.35 -11.47 14.68
CA THR A 37 4.98 -12.03 14.61
C THR A 37 4.80 -13.01 13.46
N GLY A 38 5.66 -12.93 12.42
CA GLY A 38 5.56 -13.69 11.18
C GLY A 38 4.51 -13.15 10.20
N LEU A 39 3.94 -11.96 10.46
CA LEU A 39 2.99 -11.32 9.56
C LEU A 39 3.66 -10.69 8.33
N VAL A 40 4.90 -10.22 8.48
CA VAL A 40 5.64 -9.49 7.45
C VAL A 40 7.00 -10.14 7.21
N ARG A 41 7.37 -10.23 5.93
CA ARG A 41 8.72 -10.60 5.48
C ARG A 41 9.31 -9.45 4.69
N VAL A 42 10.49 -8.98 5.08
CA VAL A 42 11.23 -7.93 4.36
C VAL A 42 12.37 -8.57 3.57
N HIS A 43 12.33 -8.45 2.25
CA HIS A 43 13.40 -8.83 1.32
C HIS A 43 14.27 -7.61 1.03
N TYR A 44 15.58 -7.78 1.14
CA TYR A 44 16.51 -6.67 1.00
C TYR A 44 17.88 -7.14 0.54
N SER A 45 18.67 -6.21 -0.01
CA SER A 45 20.03 -6.48 -0.47
C SER A 45 21.07 -6.00 0.56
N ILE A 46 22.09 -6.83 0.84
CA ILE A 46 23.24 -6.46 1.70
C ILE A 46 24.46 -5.99 0.92
N ASP A 47 24.51 -6.26 -0.39
CA ASP A 47 25.53 -5.77 -1.32
C ASP A 47 24.95 -5.64 -2.73
N GLY A 48 25.43 -4.67 -3.51
CA GLY A 48 24.92 -4.38 -4.85
C GLY A 48 24.12 -3.07 -4.95
N PRO A 49 23.46 -2.83 -6.11
CA PRO A 49 22.76 -1.57 -6.39
C PRO A 49 21.62 -1.25 -5.43
N ASN A 50 20.88 -2.26 -4.94
CA ASN A 50 19.73 -2.08 -4.06
C ASN A 50 20.11 -2.20 -2.57
N ARG A 51 21.40 -2.13 -2.25
CA ARG A 51 21.90 -2.35 -0.88
C ARG A 51 21.26 -1.37 0.11
N VAL A 52 20.64 -1.89 1.17
CA VAL A 52 20.09 -1.07 2.25
C VAL A 52 21.18 -0.47 3.15
N ARG A 53 20.81 0.49 4.01
CA ARG A 53 21.69 0.94 5.09
C ARG A 53 22.04 -0.23 6.01
N GLN A 54 23.33 -0.42 6.29
CA GLN A 54 23.83 -1.52 7.14
C GLN A 54 24.10 -1.09 8.59
N GLY A 55 23.47 0.00 9.05
CA GLY A 55 23.58 0.40 10.44
C GLY A 55 22.85 -0.63 11.30
N ASP A 56 23.52 -1.14 12.32
CA ASP A 56 22.98 -2.04 13.34
C ASP A 56 23.42 -1.47 14.70
N GLY A 57 22.58 -0.58 15.24
CA GLY A 57 22.85 0.14 16.47
C GLY A 57 22.67 -0.72 17.71
N ASN A 58 21.86 -1.77 17.62
CA ASN A 58 21.50 -2.66 18.72
C ASN A 58 22.39 -3.93 18.79
N ALA A 59 23.21 -4.17 17.76
CA ALA A 59 24.17 -5.28 17.59
C ALA A 59 23.51 -6.67 17.56
N ASN A 60 22.39 -6.82 16.85
CA ASN A 60 21.68 -8.08 16.66
C ASN A 60 21.96 -8.76 15.30
N ASP A 61 22.92 -8.25 14.53
CA ASP A 61 23.29 -8.72 13.18
C ASP A 61 22.19 -8.49 12.12
N LEU A 62 21.26 -7.56 12.34
CA LEU A 62 20.22 -7.13 11.41
C LEU A 62 20.29 -5.61 11.24
N PRO A 63 20.20 -5.05 10.02
CA PRO A 63 20.20 -3.61 9.88
C PRO A 63 18.94 -2.97 10.50
N ASP A 64 19.12 -1.94 11.33
CA ASP A 64 18.03 -1.23 12.02
C ASP A 64 16.94 -0.80 11.02
N PHE A 65 17.32 -0.35 9.82
CA PHE A 65 16.36 0.04 8.78
C PHE A 65 15.41 -1.08 8.35
N VAL A 66 15.90 -2.33 8.30
CA VAL A 66 15.10 -3.50 7.93
C VAL A 66 14.15 -3.87 9.07
N GLU A 67 14.63 -3.76 10.32
CA GLU A 67 13.79 -3.92 11.51
C GLU A 67 12.67 -2.90 11.54
N ASP A 68 13.00 -1.61 11.41
CA ASP A 68 12.04 -0.51 11.45
C ASP A 68 10.94 -0.66 10.39
N VAL A 69 11.30 -1.12 9.17
CA VAL A 69 10.30 -1.43 8.13
C VAL A 69 9.38 -2.57 8.55
N GLY A 70 9.93 -3.67 9.06
CA GLY A 70 9.15 -4.83 9.50
C GLY A 70 8.20 -4.47 10.64
N ASP A 71 8.73 -3.86 11.70
CA ASP A 71 8.00 -3.47 12.90
C ASP A 71 6.91 -2.44 12.57
N THR A 72 7.23 -1.39 11.83
CA THR A 72 6.24 -0.37 11.41
C THR A 72 5.13 -1.00 10.56
N SER A 73 5.45 -1.97 9.70
CA SER A 73 4.45 -2.64 8.87
C SER A 73 3.43 -3.41 9.71
N VAL A 74 3.90 -4.12 10.74
CA VAL A 74 2.99 -4.82 11.68
C VAL A 74 2.18 -3.83 12.49
N GLU A 75 2.78 -2.74 12.98
CA GLU A 75 2.06 -1.69 13.70
C GLU A 75 0.94 -1.06 12.86
N VAL A 76 1.19 -0.79 11.58
CA VAL A 76 0.19 -0.25 10.65
C VAL A 76 -0.93 -1.27 10.40
N LEU A 77 -0.60 -2.54 10.14
CA LEU A 77 -1.59 -3.60 9.91
C LEU A 77 -2.48 -3.84 11.15
N ASP A 78 -1.87 -3.85 12.33
CA ASP A 78 -2.60 -3.94 13.60
C ASP A 78 -3.46 -2.69 13.83
N PHE A 79 -2.97 -1.50 13.51
CA PHE A 79 -3.77 -0.28 13.63
C PHE A 79 -4.98 -0.31 12.69
N TYR A 80 -4.78 -0.60 11.40
CA TYR A 80 -5.86 -0.68 10.42
C TYR A 80 -6.90 -1.73 10.79
N SER A 81 -6.47 -2.93 11.21
CA SER A 81 -7.41 -3.99 11.57
C SER A 81 -8.09 -3.77 12.92
N GLN A 82 -7.33 -3.47 13.98
CA GLN A 82 -7.86 -3.44 15.35
C GLN A 82 -8.46 -2.09 15.73
N SER A 83 -7.94 -0.99 15.20
CA SER A 83 -8.39 0.37 15.57
C SER A 83 -9.40 0.93 14.57
N LEU A 84 -9.24 0.65 13.28
CA LEU A 84 -10.17 1.12 12.23
C LEU A 84 -11.18 0.06 11.78
N GLY A 85 -10.98 -1.22 12.13
CA GLY A 85 -11.88 -2.31 11.73
C GLY A 85 -11.76 -2.71 10.26
N LEU A 86 -10.66 -2.34 9.60
CA LEU A 86 -10.41 -2.63 8.19
C LEU A 86 -9.95 -4.09 7.99
N ARG A 87 -10.20 -4.63 6.80
CA ARG A 87 -9.66 -5.94 6.39
C ARG A 87 -8.14 -5.86 6.27
N LEU A 88 -7.46 -6.93 6.67
CA LEU A 88 -6.04 -7.10 6.35
C LEU A 88 -5.86 -7.39 4.84
N PRO A 89 -4.66 -7.15 4.28
CA PRO A 89 -4.34 -7.55 2.93
C PRO A 89 -4.60 -9.05 2.70
N ILE A 90 -5.10 -9.38 1.50
CA ILE A 90 -5.42 -10.76 1.14
C ILE A 90 -4.13 -11.54 0.95
N SER A 91 -4.06 -12.69 1.59
CA SER A 91 -2.90 -13.58 1.46
C SER A 91 -2.85 -14.27 0.10
N GLU A 92 -1.64 -14.65 -0.30
CA GLU A 92 -1.41 -15.51 -1.46
C GLU A 92 -2.21 -16.82 -1.39
N ALA A 93 -2.31 -17.41 -0.20
CA ALA A 93 -3.01 -18.66 0.04
C ALA A 93 -4.52 -18.54 -0.20
N GLU A 94 -5.13 -17.42 0.18
CA GLU A 94 -6.54 -17.10 -0.11
C GLU A 94 -6.80 -16.98 -1.63
N MET A 95 -5.77 -16.58 -2.39
CA MET A 95 -5.79 -16.54 -3.85
C MET A 95 -5.41 -17.87 -4.52
N GLY A 96 -5.15 -18.93 -3.74
CA GLY A 96 -4.73 -20.24 -4.25
C GLY A 96 -3.31 -20.24 -4.83
N LEU A 97 -2.51 -19.25 -4.48
CA LEU A 97 -1.09 -19.17 -4.80
C LEU A 97 -0.28 -19.93 -3.74
N GLY A 98 0.95 -20.31 -4.09
CA GLY A 98 1.92 -20.76 -3.09
C GLY A 98 2.77 -19.57 -2.64
N ASN A 99 3.51 -19.76 -1.55
CA ASN A 99 4.42 -18.79 -0.93
C ASN A 99 5.41 -18.15 -1.93
N LEU A 100 5.01 -17.10 -2.64
CA LEU A 100 5.80 -16.48 -3.72
C LEU A 100 7.03 -15.78 -3.15
N GLY A 101 6.92 -15.21 -1.94
CA GLY A 101 8.04 -14.70 -1.15
C GLY A 101 8.71 -15.72 -0.24
N GLY A 102 8.29 -16.99 -0.31
CA GLY A 102 8.90 -18.10 0.44
C GLY A 102 8.35 -18.34 1.85
N SER A 103 7.34 -17.59 2.30
CA SER A 103 6.56 -17.81 3.52
C SER A 103 5.09 -17.42 3.30
N GLU A 104 4.24 -17.60 4.32
CA GLU A 104 2.86 -17.09 4.31
C GLU A 104 2.77 -15.60 4.71
N ALA A 105 3.89 -15.00 5.16
CA ALA A 105 3.99 -13.59 5.51
C ALA A 105 3.78 -12.68 4.29
N PHE A 106 3.26 -11.49 4.53
CA PHE A 106 3.10 -10.45 3.50
C PHE A 106 4.47 -9.83 3.17
N ASP A 107 4.80 -9.77 1.88
CA ASP A 107 6.16 -9.47 1.43
C ASP A 107 6.40 -7.99 1.17
N PHE A 108 7.49 -7.47 1.72
CA PHE A 108 8.09 -6.17 1.40
C PHE A 108 9.40 -6.38 0.65
N TYR A 109 9.63 -5.57 -0.39
CA TYR A 109 10.86 -5.58 -1.17
C TYR A 109 11.52 -4.21 -1.12
N LEU A 110 12.74 -4.14 -0.59
CA LEU A 110 13.52 -2.90 -0.48
C LEU A 110 14.37 -2.70 -1.74
N ILE A 111 13.97 -1.74 -2.59
CA ILE A 111 14.52 -1.49 -3.94
C ILE A 111 14.93 -0.03 -4.07
N ASP A 112 16.05 0.26 -4.76
CA ASP A 112 16.45 1.62 -5.14
C ASP A 112 15.64 2.06 -6.36
N PHE A 113 14.73 3.00 -6.17
CA PHE A 113 13.91 3.58 -7.24
C PHE A 113 14.62 4.70 -8.00
N ALA A 114 15.86 5.04 -7.63
CA ALA A 114 16.69 6.07 -8.24
C ALA A 114 15.99 7.45 -8.32
N GLY A 115 15.17 7.78 -7.31
CA GLY A 115 14.44 9.05 -7.20
C GLY A 115 13.19 9.16 -8.10
N ASN A 116 12.68 8.05 -8.64
CA ASN A 116 11.51 8.07 -9.54
C ASN A 116 10.18 7.80 -8.83
N ALA A 117 10.21 7.06 -7.74
CA ALA A 117 9.10 6.80 -6.81
C ALA A 117 9.73 6.39 -5.47
N ASP A 118 8.97 6.36 -4.40
CA ASP A 118 9.42 5.93 -3.07
C ASP A 118 8.79 4.60 -2.66
N GLY A 119 7.61 4.24 -3.17
CA GLY A 119 7.03 2.92 -3.03
C GLY A 119 5.95 2.59 -4.05
N LEU A 120 5.41 1.36 -3.93
CA LEU A 120 4.18 0.91 -4.57
C LEU A 120 3.65 -0.38 -3.93
N PHE A 121 2.33 -0.55 -3.94
CA PHE A 121 1.67 -1.84 -3.82
C PHE A 121 1.56 -2.55 -5.19
N GLY A 122 2.09 -3.78 -5.27
CA GLY A 122 2.05 -4.62 -6.46
C GLY A 122 1.02 -5.75 -6.34
N ILE A 123 0.22 -5.97 -7.38
CA ILE A 123 -0.82 -7.03 -7.40
C ILE A 123 -0.25 -8.33 -7.95
N ASP A 124 -0.38 -9.44 -7.21
CA ASP A 124 -0.03 -10.78 -7.73
C ASP A 124 -1.17 -11.42 -8.52
N ALA A 125 -2.37 -11.41 -7.92
CA ALA A 125 -3.56 -12.05 -8.48
C ALA A 125 -4.82 -11.37 -7.95
N CYS A 126 -5.90 -11.48 -8.73
CA CYS A 126 -7.22 -11.03 -8.31
C CYS A 126 -8.29 -12.10 -8.56
N THR A 127 -9.32 -12.11 -7.73
CA THR A 127 -10.59 -12.79 -8.01
C THR A 127 -11.34 -12.05 -9.11
N THR A 128 -12.36 -12.69 -9.67
CA THR A 128 -13.15 -12.08 -10.76
C THR A 128 -14.23 -11.14 -10.21
N ILE A 129 -15.09 -11.63 -9.30
CA ILE A 129 -16.21 -10.87 -8.70
C ILE A 129 -16.47 -11.42 -7.28
N PRO A 130 -16.42 -10.58 -6.23
CA PRO A 130 -15.82 -9.24 -6.20
C PRO A 130 -14.34 -9.27 -6.63
N ARG A 131 -13.73 -8.13 -6.94
CA ARG A 131 -12.36 -8.06 -7.47
C ARG A 131 -11.34 -7.80 -6.36
N HIS A 132 -11.22 -8.79 -5.49
CA HIS A 132 -10.25 -8.88 -4.41
C HIS A 132 -8.87 -9.27 -4.94
N CYS A 133 -7.82 -8.61 -4.47
CA CYS A 133 -6.46 -8.89 -4.92
C CYS A 133 -5.48 -9.11 -3.76
N SER A 134 -4.62 -10.10 -3.91
CA SER A 134 -3.41 -10.24 -3.10
C SER A 134 -2.26 -9.53 -3.78
N GLY A 135 -1.21 -9.23 -3.00
CA GLY A 135 -0.06 -8.51 -3.52
C GLY A 135 1.12 -8.48 -2.57
N TYR A 136 2.01 -7.54 -2.84
CA TYR A 136 3.24 -7.29 -2.12
C TYR A 136 3.59 -5.80 -2.15
N MET A 137 4.54 -5.41 -1.32
CA MET A 137 5.00 -4.04 -1.19
C MET A 137 6.38 -3.88 -1.78
N VAL A 138 6.62 -2.77 -2.47
CA VAL A 138 7.98 -2.32 -2.82
C VAL A 138 8.19 -0.96 -2.18
N MET A 139 9.33 -0.80 -1.52
CA MET A 139 9.68 0.40 -0.78
C MET A 139 11.13 0.77 -1.10
N GLU A 140 11.41 2.06 -1.14
CA GLU A 140 12.74 2.60 -1.33
C GLU A 140 13.73 2.04 -0.28
N ASN A 141 14.88 1.57 -0.76
CA ASN A 141 15.84 0.83 0.05
C ASN A 141 16.63 1.68 1.06
N ASP A 142 16.63 3.01 0.93
CA ASP A 142 17.19 3.90 1.96
C ASP A 142 16.55 5.29 2.07
N PHE A 143 15.73 5.78 1.14
CA PHE A 143 15.15 7.15 1.15
C PHE A 143 16.19 8.27 1.06
N SER A 144 17.43 7.98 0.69
CA SER A 144 18.49 8.96 0.48
C SER A 144 18.13 9.89 -0.69
N GLY A 145 18.00 11.18 -0.40
CA GLY A 145 17.69 12.19 -1.43
C GLY A 145 16.19 12.41 -1.70
N TYR A 146 15.30 11.72 -0.98
CA TYR A 146 13.83 11.85 -1.15
C TYR A 146 13.22 13.03 -0.39
N GLY A 147 14.00 13.72 0.45
CA GLY A 147 13.56 14.95 1.11
C GLY A 147 12.74 14.75 2.39
N TYR A 148 12.56 13.50 2.85
CA TYR A 148 12.02 13.23 4.17
C TYR A 148 12.92 13.81 5.29
N PRO A 149 12.33 14.41 6.35
CA PRO A 149 13.09 14.92 7.49
C PRO A 149 13.93 13.86 8.22
N THR A 150 13.40 12.64 8.36
CA THR A 150 14.06 11.48 8.95
C THR A 150 13.67 10.21 8.21
N THR A 151 14.48 9.16 8.33
CA THR A 151 14.16 7.84 7.78
C THR A 151 12.93 7.25 8.44
N ASP A 152 12.77 7.39 9.76
CA ASP A 152 11.61 6.89 10.50
C ASP A 152 10.31 7.51 9.98
N MET A 153 10.34 8.81 9.66
CA MET A 153 9.19 9.50 9.05
C MET A 153 8.90 8.97 7.64
N ALA A 154 9.94 8.68 6.85
CA ALA A 154 9.79 8.10 5.52
C ALA A 154 9.14 6.71 5.58
N ILE A 155 9.62 5.84 6.49
CA ILE A 155 9.05 4.52 6.72
C ILE A 155 7.60 4.65 7.18
N SER A 156 7.31 5.50 8.17
CA SER A 156 5.95 5.67 8.70
C SER A 156 4.97 6.14 7.63
N VAL A 157 5.32 7.20 6.88
CA VAL A 157 4.47 7.75 5.81
C VAL A 157 4.25 6.70 4.72
N LEU A 158 5.31 6.14 4.16
CA LEU A 158 5.16 5.26 3.01
C LEU A 158 4.53 3.91 3.37
N THR A 159 4.92 3.31 4.50
CA THR A 159 4.33 2.05 4.95
C THR A 159 2.84 2.21 5.20
N SER A 160 2.40 3.29 5.86
CA SER A 160 0.98 3.53 6.09
C SER A 160 0.21 3.83 4.80
N HIS A 161 0.77 4.62 3.88
CA HIS A 161 0.17 4.90 2.58
C HIS A 161 -0.05 3.64 1.75
N GLU A 162 1.04 2.92 1.46
CA GLU A 162 1.03 1.82 0.51
C GLU A 162 0.34 0.58 1.08
N LEU A 163 0.41 0.34 2.40
CA LEU A 163 -0.42 -0.70 3.02
C LEU A 163 -1.91 -0.37 2.95
N PHE A 164 -2.28 0.90 2.87
CA PHE A 164 -3.68 1.24 2.66
C PHE A 164 -4.16 0.83 1.27
N HIS A 165 -3.30 0.85 0.25
CA HIS A 165 -3.62 0.25 -1.05
C HIS A 165 -3.81 -1.27 -0.97
N ALA A 166 -2.98 -1.95 -0.17
CA ALA A 166 -3.15 -3.38 0.10
C ALA A 166 -4.48 -3.69 0.84
N VAL A 167 -4.90 -2.80 1.75
CA VAL A 167 -6.22 -2.85 2.40
C VAL A 167 -7.33 -2.61 1.40
N GLN A 168 -7.23 -1.57 0.56
CA GLN A 168 -8.22 -1.30 -0.51
C GLN A 168 -8.43 -2.53 -1.37
N ALA A 169 -7.34 -3.17 -1.80
CA ALA A 169 -7.35 -4.38 -2.63
C ALA A 169 -8.08 -5.58 -1.97
N ALA A 170 -8.28 -5.58 -0.65
CA ALA A 170 -9.10 -6.56 0.06
C ALA A 170 -10.63 -6.31 -0.04
N TYR A 171 -11.02 -5.16 -0.61
CA TYR A 171 -12.40 -4.79 -0.92
C TYR A 171 -12.59 -4.71 -2.45
N ASP A 172 -11.84 -3.84 -3.11
CA ASP A 172 -11.84 -3.70 -4.57
C ASP A 172 -10.49 -3.10 -5.03
N SER A 173 -10.11 -3.29 -6.29
CA SER A 173 -8.80 -2.84 -6.82
C SER A 173 -8.93 -1.91 -8.02
N GLU A 174 -10.14 -1.46 -8.35
CA GLU A 174 -10.44 -0.64 -9.52
C GLU A 174 -10.97 0.75 -9.14
N GLN A 175 -10.71 1.22 -7.92
CA GLN A 175 -11.15 2.55 -7.50
C GLN A 175 -10.43 3.66 -8.28
N GLU A 176 -11.15 4.75 -8.52
CA GLU A 176 -10.58 5.92 -9.17
C GLU A 176 -9.51 6.59 -8.29
N SER A 177 -8.46 7.14 -8.91
CA SER A 177 -7.30 7.72 -8.20
C SER A 177 -7.66 8.70 -7.08
N TRP A 178 -8.68 9.56 -7.25
CA TRP A 178 -9.08 10.52 -6.21
C TRP A 178 -9.58 9.85 -4.93
N PHE A 179 -10.13 8.63 -5.04
CA PHE A 179 -10.54 7.81 -3.91
C PHE A 179 -9.36 7.02 -3.39
N SER A 180 -8.65 6.29 -4.27
CA SER A 180 -7.56 5.39 -3.88
C SER A 180 -6.43 6.15 -3.18
N GLU A 181 -5.85 7.15 -3.82
CA GLU A 181 -4.73 7.95 -3.27
C GLU A 181 -5.18 8.79 -2.07
N GLY A 182 -6.38 9.34 -2.14
CA GLY A 182 -6.93 10.19 -1.08
C GLY A 182 -7.17 9.42 0.21
N THR A 183 -7.75 8.22 0.11
CA THR A 183 -7.99 7.38 1.28
C THR A 183 -6.68 6.73 1.79
N ALA A 184 -5.67 6.55 0.94
CA ALA A 184 -4.33 6.15 1.39
C ALA A 184 -3.68 7.22 2.27
N VAL A 185 -3.67 8.49 1.84
CA VAL A 185 -3.20 9.63 2.66
C VAL A 185 -4.08 9.84 3.90
N TRP A 186 -5.37 9.52 3.84
CA TRP A 186 -6.22 9.48 5.04
C TRP A 186 -5.78 8.39 6.02
N GLY A 187 -5.41 7.20 5.52
CA GLY A 187 -4.87 6.10 6.32
C GLY A 187 -3.60 6.50 7.07
N GLU A 188 -2.67 7.16 6.37
CA GLU A 188 -1.48 7.76 6.98
C GLU A 188 -1.86 8.70 8.13
N LYS A 189 -2.81 9.62 7.89
CA LYS A 189 -3.26 10.59 8.90
C LYS A 189 -3.89 9.92 10.12
N GLN A 190 -4.55 8.78 9.93
CA GLN A 190 -5.12 8.04 11.06
C GLN A 190 -4.02 7.35 11.87
N PHE A 191 -3.02 6.79 11.20
CA PHE A 191 -1.88 6.14 11.85
C PHE A 191 -0.97 7.15 12.57
N ASP A 192 -0.59 8.23 11.88
CA ASP A 192 0.14 9.38 12.42
C ASP A 192 -0.73 10.66 12.43
N PRO A 193 -1.34 11.00 13.59
CA PRO A 193 -2.10 12.22 13.76
C PRO A 193 -1.31 13.51 13.52
N ASP A 194 0.02 13.48 13.48
CA ASP A 194 0.90 14.62 13.21
C ASP A 194 1.50 14.59 11.79
N SER A 195 1.01 13.71 10.90
CA SER A 195 1.47 13.57 9.51
C SER A 195 1.60 14.92 8.80
N LEU A 196 2.85 15.28 8.48
CA LEU A 196 3.18 16.51 7.75
C LEU A 196 2.73 16.43 6.29
N ASP A 197 2.69 15.23 5.71
CA ASP A 197 2.32 15.02 4.32
C ASP A 197 0.83 15.30 4.11
N PHE A 198 -0.02 14.78 5.01
CA PHE A 198 -1.44 15.13 5.06
C PHE A 198 -1.65 16.65 5.16
N LEU A 199 -0.90 17.34 6.04
CA LEU A 199 -1.04 18.80 6.21
C LEU A 199 -0.65 19.56 4.94
N TRP A 200 0.39 19.10 4.24
CA TRP A 200 0.82 19.70 2.98
C TRP A 200 -0.23 19.53 1.89
N PHE A 201 -0.77 18.32 1.71
CA PHE A 201 -1.82 18.05 0.73
C PHE A 201 -3.15 18.74 1.07
N ALA A 202 -3.54 18.79 2.35
CA ALA A 202 -4.71 19.54 2.78
C ALA A 202 -4.61 21.03 2.46
N ALA A 203 -3.42 21.63 2.62
CA ALA A 203 -3.18 23.01 2.22
C ALA A 203 -3.39 23.19 0.70
N ALA A 204 -2.88 22.28 -0.12
CA ALA A 204 -3.06 22.31 -1.57
C ALA A 204 -4.54 22.17 -1.99
N TYR A 205 -5.34 21.32 -1.33
CA TYR A 205 -6.78 21.22 -1.58
C TYR A 205 -7.50 22.56 -1.37
N LEU A 206 -7.14 23.28 -0.30
CA LEU A 206 -7.77 24.53 0.11
C LEU A 206 -7.42 25.72 -0.81
N GLU A 207 -6.44 25.58 -1.70
CA GLU A 207 -6.13 26.59 -2.72
C GLU A 207 -7.19 26.66 -3.83
N ASP A 208 -7.99 25.59 -4.03
CA ASP A 208 -9.05 25.51 -5.05
C ASP A 208 -10.31 24.80 -4.53
N THR A 209 -10.95 25.37 -3.50
CA THR A 209 -12.16 24.80 -2.87
C THR A 209 -13.39 24.74 -3.79
N GLY A 210 -13.32 25.30 -5.00
CA GLY A 210 -14.39 25.23 -6.00
C GLY A 210 -14.35 23.95 -6.85
N ARG A 211 -13.28 23.16 -6.74
CA ARG A 211 -13.06 21.93 -7.50
C ARG A 211 -13.94 20.79 -6.98
N THR A 212 -14.46 20.00 -7.92
CA THR A 212 -15.21 18.79 -7.57
C THR A 212 -14.25 17.68 -7.15
N LEU A 213 -14.60 16.97 -6.08
CA LEU A 213 -13.82 15.89 -5.48
C LEU A 213 -13.32 14.83 -6.49
N ASN A 214 -14.17 14.43 -7.43
CA ASN A 214 -13.87 13.39 -8.42
C ASN A 214 -13.41 13.91 -9.79
N ARG A 215 -13.03 15.19 -9.90
CA ARG A 215 -12.60 15.79 -11.18
C ARG A 215 -11.18 16.34 -11.08
N PRO A 216 -10.16 15.52 -11.40
CA PRO A 216 -8.77 15.96 -11.33
C PRO A 216 -8.50 17.13 -12.28
N PRO A 217 -7.55 18.03 -11.92
CA PRO A 217 -7.10 19.08 -12.80
C PRO A 217 -6.39 18.51 -14.04
N THR A 218 -6.32 19.32 -15.10
CA THR A 218 -5.37 19.04 -16.19
C THR A 218 -3.97 19.36 -15.69
N GLY A 219 -3.08 18.36 -15.56
CA GLY A 219 -1.75 18.55 -14.98
C GLY A 219 -1.37 17.42 -14.01
N PRO A 220 -0.58 17.66 -12.95
CA PRO A 220 -0.19 16.64 -11.99
C PRO A 220 -1.42 16.13 -11.23
N ILE A 221 -1.89 14.93 -11.61
CA ILE A 221 -3.03 14.24 -11.01
C ILE A 221 -2.73 13.76 -9.58
N PRO A 222 -1.54 13.21 -9.25
CA PRO A 222 -1.28 12.65 -7.92
C PRO A 222 -1.52 13.63 -6.78
N THR A 223 -0.98 14.86 -6.87
CA THR A 223 -1.15 15.87 -5.81
C THR A 223 -2.61 16.22 -5.54
N PHE A 224 -3.46 16.29 -6.58
CA PHE A 224 -4.88 16.51 -6.37
C PHE A 224 -5.52 15.31 -5.69
N SER A 225 -5.22 14.09 -6.16
CA SER A 225 -5.78 12.87 -5.60
C SER A 225 -5.40 12.68 -4.13
N TYR A 226 -4.14 12.95 -3.74
CA TYR A 226 -3.70 12.98 -2.34
C TYR A 226 -4.46 14.03 -1.51
N SER A 227 -4.68 15.20 -2.08
CA SER A 227 -5.34 16.32 -1.39
C SER A 227 -6.80 16.04 -1.02
N THR A 228 -7.46 15.06 -1.64
CA THR A 228 -8.82 14.64 -1.26
C THR A 228 -8.87 13.99 0.13
N ALA A 229 -7.72 13.61 0.72
CA ALA A 229 -7.61 13.15 2.11
C ALA A 229 -8.30 14.05 3.13
N LEU A 230 -8.28 15.37 2.88
CA LEU A 230 -8.98 16.34 3.73
C LEU A 230 -10.48 16.07 3.82
N TRP A 231 -11.09 15.66 2.70
CA TRP A 231 -12.51 15.30 2.67
C TRP A 231 -12.80 14.03 3.46
N TRP A 232 -11.94 13.02 3.35
CA TRP A 232 -12.09 11.76 4.09
C TRP A 232 -11.92 11.96 5.59
N ASP A 233 -10.96 12.78 6.03
CA ASP A 233 -10.83 13.11 7.46
C ASP A 233 -12.00 13.97 7.96
N PHE A 234 -12.55 14.87 7.11
CA PHE A 234 -13.80 15.57 7.43
C PHE A 234 -14.96 14.59 7.65
N LEU A 235 -15.14 13.60 6.78
CA LEU A 235 -16.19 12.60 6.95
C LEU A 235 -15.99 11.77 8.21
N ARG A 236 -14.76 11.36 8.52
CA ARG A 236 -14.44 10.68 9.78
C ARG A 236 -14.65 11.56 11.03
N LEU A 237 -14.55 12.88 10.93
CA LEU A 237 -14.92 13.79 12.04
C LEU A 237 -16.43 13.98 12.17
N ARG A 238 -17.15 13.84 11.06
CA ARG A 238 -18.61 14.00 10.96
C ARG A 238 -19.34 12.73 11.37
N HIS A 239 -18.76 11.58 11.07
CA HIS A 239 -19.18 10.21 11.34
C HIS A 239 -18.14 9.56 12.28
N ASP A 240 -18.15 8.24 12.47
CA ASP A 240 -17.11 7.50 13.17
C ASP A 240 -16.23 6.70 12.17
N ALA A 241 -15.26 5.92 12.66
CA ALA A 241 -14.37 5.15 11.81
C ALA A 241 -15.10 4.04 11.02
N GLU A 242 -16.26 3.58 11.51
CA GLU A 242 -17.10 2.57 10.85
C GLU A 242 -17.56 3.05 9.47
N PHE A 243 -17.74 4.36 9.28
CA PHE A 243 -18.06 4.94 7.98
C PHE A 243 -17.08 4.56 6.87
N MET A 244 -15.76 4.50 7.16
CA MET A 244 -14.79 4.13 6.12
C MET A 244 -14.88 2.64 5.79
N VAL A 245 -15.17 1.79 6.78
CA VAL A 245 -15.41 0.37 6.55
C VAL A 245 -16.64 0.19 5.66
N ASP A 246 -17.77 0.80 6.02
CA ASP A 246 -19.00 0.76 5.22
C ASP A 246 -18.78 1.27 3.80
N LEU A 247 -18.00 2.34 3.64
CA LEU A 247 -17.69 2.92 2.34
C LEU A 247 -16.84 1.99 1.48
N LEU A 248 -15.80 1.37 2.04
CA LEU A 248 -14.97 0.40 1.32
C LEU A 248 -15.77 -0.85 0.94
N GLU A 249 -16.62 -1.36 1.83
CA GLU A 249 -17.54 -2.46 1.51
C GLU A 249 -18.52 -2.10 0.39
N ALA A 250 -19.00 -0.86 0.37
CA ALA A 250 -19.85 -0.38 -0.71
C ALA A 250 -19.11 -0.25 -2.06
N THR A 251 -17.78 -0.15 -2.06
CA THR A 251 -16.98 -0.17 -3.31
C THR A 251 -16.88 -1.56 -3.95
N GLU A 252 -17.25 -2.63 -3.23
CA GLU A 252 -17.14 -4.00 -3.76
C GLU A 252 -18.17 -4.26 -4.86
N THR A 253 -17.68 -4.58 -6.06
CA THR A 253 -18.59 -4.97 -7.15
C THR A 253 -19.19 -6.37 -6.94
N LEU A 254 -20.51 -6.46 -6.86
CA LEU A 254 -21.23 -7.75 -6.76
C LEU A 254 -21.65 -8.33 -8.11
N ASP A 255 -21.63 -7.51 -9.17
CA ASP A 255 -22.08 -7.90 -10.51
C ASP A 255 -21.02 -7.69 -11.60
N GLY A 256 -19.79 -7.32 -11.20
CA GLY A 256 -18.65 -7.09 -12.08
C GLY A 256 -18.73 -5.77 -12.85
N LYS A 257 -19.63 -4.85 -12.48
CA LYS A 257 -19.64 -3.48 -12.99
C LYS A 257 -18.87 -2.57 -12.05
N ALA A 258 -18.26 -1.54 -12.62
CA ALA A 258 -17.66 -0.46 -11.85
C ALA A 258 -18.71 0.15 -10.90
N VAL A 259 -18.32 0.31 -9.63
CA VAL A 259 -19.14 0.97 -8.62
C VAL A 259 -19.01 2.48 -8.79
N ASP A 260 -20.14 3.18 -8.74
CA ASP A 260 -20.14 4.64 -8.65
C ASP A 260 -19.94 5.04 -7.19
N THR A 261 -18.68 5.22 -6.79
CA THR A 261 -18.31 5.54 -5.41
C THR A 261 -19.02 6.77 -4.87
N LEU A 262 -19.33 7.77 -5.71
CA LEU A 262 -20.08 8.95 -5.26
C LEU A 262 -21.54 8.61 -4.94
N ALA A 263 -22.17 7.76 -5.73
CA ALA A 263 -23.53 7.32 -5.48
C ALA A 263 -23.62 6.49 -4.18
N GLU A 264 -22.64 5.62 -3.93
CA GLU A 264 -22.56 4.85 -2.68
C GLU A 264 -22.32 5.77 -1.46
N MET A 265 -21.44 6.77 -1.58
CA MET A 265 -21.27 7.78 -0.53
C MET A 265 -22.57 8.53 -0.24
N GLU A 266 -23.35 8.91 -1.26
CA GLU A 266 -24.64 9.61 -1.06
C GLU A 266 -25.66 8.75 -0.30
N ILE A 267 -25.58 7.42 -0.41
CA ILE A 267 -26.44 6.49 0.33
C ILE A 267 -26.04 6.42 1.82
N LEU A 268 -24.73 6.55 2.12
CA LEU A 268 -24.17 6.42 3.46
C LEU A 268 -24.23 7.72 4.29
N LEU A 269 -24.35 8.89 3.66
CA LEU A 269 -24.39 10.22 4.32
C LEU A 269 -25.79 10.61 4.85
#